data_AF-A0A2E4ZZF6-F1
#
_entry.id   AF-A0A2E4ZZF6-F1
#
_cell.length_a   1.000
_cell.length_b   1.000
_cell.length_c   1.000
_cell.angle_alpha   90.00
_cell.angle_beta   90.00
_cell.angle_gamma   90.00
#
_symmetry.space_group_name_H-M   'P 1'
#
loop_
_entity.id
_entity.type
_entity.pdbx_description
1 polymer ?
#
loop_
_entity_poly.entity_id
_entity_poly.type
_entity_poly.pdbx_seq_one_letter_code
_entity_poly.pdbx_strand_id
1 'polypeptide(L)'
;MNNIFGDEKVLDLLENCLSNYSYDIAKLVYYLYKGEYVCGKLKNKLWYHFKNNKWKVTELGPYNEISNNIVALFEKYKLESSHNEETIIKIDNLITKLKNVSFKETICRECIYLFYDSDFIKKLDRQMNLVCFRNGVWDINNKVLRTGLKEDYISLSIDADYNGESNNIDYIINQFIEFRKKIVMKRMPNHEFRI
;
A
#
# COMPACT_ATOMS: atom_id res chain seq x y z
N MET A 1 -13.53 1.99 -14.99
CA MET A 1 -13.51 2.48 -13.60
C MET A 1 -14.86 2.18 -13.00
N ASN A 2 -14.91 1.35 -11.95
CA ASN A 2 -16.16 1.07 -11.24
C ASN A 2 -16.81 2.38 -10.79
N ASN A 3 -18.14 2.44 -10.79
CA ASN A 3 -18.88 3.61 -10.30
C ASN A 3 -18.66 3.75 -8.78
N ILE A 4 -17.57 4.42 -8.39
CA ILE A 4 -17.12 4.53 -6.99
C ILE A 4 -18.15 5.25 -6.11
N PHE A 5 -19.06 6.02 -6.72
CA PHE A 5 -20.17 6.69 -6.05
C PHE A 5 -21.41 5.80 -5.89
N GLY A 6 -21.36 4.55 -6.36
CA GLY A 6 -22.34 3.53 -5.98
C GLY A 6 -22.07 2.94 -4.59
N ASP A 7 -20.94 3.28 -3.96
CA ASP A 7 -20.61 2.90 -2.58
C ASP A 7 -21.03 4.03 -1.64
N GLU A 8 -22.15 3.84 -0.92
CA GLU A 8 -22.70 4.80 0.04
C GLU A 8 -21.65 5.24 1.07
N LYS A 9 -20.77 4.33 1.47
CA LYS A 9 -19.70 4.63 2.42
C LYS A 9 -18.66 5.62 1.86
N VAL A 10 -18.42 5.60 0.55
CA VAL A 10 -17.53 6.58 -0.09
C VAL A 10 -18.16 7.97 -0.07
N LEU A 11 -19.47 8.06 -0.33
CA LEU A 11 -20.20 9.34 -0.27
C LEU A 11 -20.17 9.92 1.15
N ASP A 12 -20.47 9.11 2.17
CA ASP A 12 -20.37 9.54 3.57
C ASP A 12 -18.97 10.05 3.93
N LEU A 13 -17.92 9.37 3.47
CA LEU A 13 -16.54 9.79 3.73
C LEU A 13 -16.20 11.11 3.01
N LEU A 14 -16.71 11.31 1.79
CA LEU A 14 -16.52 12.55 1.04
C LEU A 14 -17.22 13.74 1.71
N GLU A 15 -18.45 13.54 2.19
CA GLU A 15 -19.19 14.57 2.95
C GLU A 15 -18.46 14.94 4.23
N ASN A 16 -18.01 13.94 5.00
CA ASN A 16 -17.24 14.18 6.23
C ASN A 16 -15.97 15.00 6.00
N CYS A 17 -15.29 14.81 4.86
CA CYS A 17 -14.08 15.59 4.52
C CYS A 17 -14.34 17.10 4.37
N LEU A 18 -15.59 17.53 4.13
CA LEU A 18 -15.95 18.94 4.02
C LEU A 18 -15.83 19.68 5.36
N SER A 19 -15.70 18.95 6.48
CA SER A 19 -15.33 19.47 7.81
C SER A 19 -13.94 20.14 7.84
N ASN A 20 -13.09 19.86 6.84
CA ASN A 20 -11.68 20.27 6.75
C ASN A 20 -10.74 19.66 7.80
N TYR A 21 -11.17 18.68 8.61
CA TYR A 21 -10.27 17.97 9.50
C TYR A 21 -9.40 16.97 8.72
N SER A 22 -8.08 17.04 8.92
CA SER A 22 -7.12 16.13 8.28
C SER A 22 -7.42 14.66 8.55
N TYR A 23 -7.99 14.36 9.72
CA TYR A 23 -8.36 13.00 10.12
C TYR A 23 -9.48 12.41 9.27
N ASP A 24 -10.49 13.19 8.88
CA ASP A 24 -11.59 12.70 8.03
C ASP A 24 -11.08 12.38 6.62
N ILE A 25 -10.17 13.21 6.10
CA ILE A 25 -9.48 12.94 4.83
C ILE A 25 -8.59 11.70 4.95
N ALA A 26 -7.89 11.52 6.06
CA ALA A 26 -7.08 10.34 6.32
C ALA A 26 -7.92 9.05 6.37
N LYS A 27 -9.16 9.10 6.89
CA LYS A 27 -10.11 7.97 6.83
C LYS A 27 -10.51 7.64 5.39
N LEU A 28 -10.79 8.64 4.56
CA LEU A 28 -11.09 8.43 3.15
C LEU A 28 -9.89 7.78 2.43
N VAL A 29 -8.68 8.31 2.64
CA VAL A 29 -7.45 7.73 2.11
C VAL A 29 -7.26 6.29 2.59
N TYR A 30 -7.46 6.03 3.88
CA TYR A 30 -7.40 4.67 4.41
C TYR A 30 -8.43 3.74 3.77
N TYR A 31 -9.67 4.19 3.61
CA TYR A 31 -10.71 3.37 3.00
C TYR A 31 -10.35 2.93 1.57
N LEU A 32 -9.81 3.86 0.77
CA LEU A 32 -9.47 3.63 -0.63
C LEU A 32 -8.19 2.81 -0.81
N TYR A 33 -7.21 2.97 0.09
CA TYR A 33 -5.86 2.42 -0.08
C TYR A 33 -5.48 1.34 0.94
N LYS A 34 -6.39 0.96 1.86
CA LYS A 34 -6.15 -0.16 2.78
C LYS A 34 -5.83 -1.42 1.98
N GLY A 35 -4.67 -2.01 2.29
CA GLY A 35 -4.15 -3.17 1.57
C GLY A 35 -3.23 -2.86 0.39
N GLU A 36 -3.16 -1.63 -0.08
CA GLU A 36 -2.10 -1.19 -1.01
C GLU A 36 -0.93 -0.57 -0.27
N TYR A 37 -1.21 0.14 0.82
CA TYR A 37 -0.22 0.74 1.70
C TYR A 37 -0.24 0.10 3.08
N VAL A 38 0.94 0.02 3.72
CA VAL A 38 1.09 -0.39 5.13
C VAL A 38 2.22 0.40 5.78
N CYS A 39 1.99 0.89 6.99
CA CYS A 39 3.06 1.37 7.86
C CYS A 39 3.54 0.21 8.73
N GLY A 40 4.76 -0.29 8.49
CA GLY A 40 5.29 -1.45 9.22
C GLY A 40 5.95 -1.11 10.55
N LYS A 41 6.32 0.16 10.77
CA LYS A 41 6.99 0.63 11.99
C LYS A 41 6.67 2.10 12.27
N LEU A 42 6.12 2.38 13.46
CA LEU A 42 5.80 3.75 13.87
C LEU A 42 7.06 4.61 14.12
N LYS A 43 8.05 4.08 14.84
CA LYS A 43 9.24 4.86 15.29
C LYS A 43 9.98 5.57 14.15
N ASN A 44 10.17 4.87 13.04
CA ASN A 44 10.84 5.41 11.85
C ASN A 44 9.87 5.60 10.67
N LYS A 45 8.55 5.52 10.91
CA LYS A 45 7.51 5.70 9.89
C LYS A 45 7.77 4.88 8.62
N LEU A 46 8.18 3.61 8.78
CA LEU A 46 8.58 2.78 7.64
C LEU A 46 7.35 2.35 6.85
N TRP A 47 7.21 2.88 5.64
CA TRP A 47 6.09 2.60 4.75
C TRP A 47 6.42 1.57 3.69
N TYR A 48 5.41 0.79 3.32
CA TYR A 48 5.42 -0.11 2.17
C TYR A 48 4.21 0.18 1.28
N HIS A 49 4.43 0.09 -0.03
CA HIS A 49 3.40 0.14 -1.07
C HIS A 49 3.51 -1.13 -1.92
N PHE A 50 2.40 -1.85 -2.07
CA PHE A 50 2.31 -3.01 -2.94
C PHE A 50 2.30 -2.58 -4.41
N LYS A 51 3.38 -2.86 -5.15
CA LYS A 51 3.51 -2.49 -6.57
C LYS A 51 4.36 -3.50 -7.32
N ASN A 52 3.89 -3.92 -8.50
CA ASN A 52 4.55 -4.88 -9.38
C ASN A 52 4.86 -6.20 -8.64
N ASN A 53 3.83 -6.89 -8.14
CA ASN A 53 3.89 -8.20 -7.48
C ASN A 53 4.55 -8.24 -6.09
N LYS A 54 5.00 -7.11 -5.54
CA LYS A 54 5.71 -7.06 -4.25
C LYS A 54 5.49 -5.76 -3.48
N TRP A 55 5.65 -5.83 -2.17
CA TRP A 55 5.75 -4.70 -1.27
C TRP A 55 7.09 -3.99 -1.44
N LYS A 56 7.04 -2.71 -1.79
CA LYS A 56 8.22 -1.83 -1.94
C LYS A 56 8.24 -0.80 -0.83
N VAL A 57 9.41 -0.54 -0.27
CA VAL A 57 9.59 0.56 0.67
C VAL A 57 9.29 1.88 -0.04
N THR A 58 8.59 2.78 0.63
CA THR A 58 8.32 4.14 0.18
C THR A 58 8.55 5.11 1.34
N GLU A 59 8.84 6.37 1.06
CA GLU A 59 9.18 7.35 2.10
C GLU A 59 7.95 8.06 2.68
N LEU A 60 6.92 8.29 1.86
CA LEU A 60 5.84 9.23 2.19
C LEU A 60 4.44 8.60 2.33
N GLY A 61 4.33 7.26 2.32
CA GLY A 61 3.03 6.60 2.32
C GLY A 61 2.17 7.04 1.11
N PRO A 62 0.85 7.28 1.27
CA PRO A 62 -0.06 7.66 0.18
C PRO A 62 0.00 9.16 -0.19
N TYR A 63 1.16 9.81 -0.06
CA TYR A 63 1.31 11.26 -0.24
C TYR A 63 0.94 11.75 -1.65
N ASN A 64 1.32 10.98 -2.68
CA ASN A 64 1.07 11.36 -4.07
C ASN A 64 -0.40 11.16 -4.46
N GLU A 65 -1.03 10.14 -3.88
CA GLU A 65 -2.44 9.80 -4.05
C GLU A 65 -3.33 10.95 -3.56
N ILE A 66 -2.92 11.66 -2.51
CA ILE A 66 -3.67 12.81 -1.97
C ILE A 66 -3.79 13.94 -3.01
N SER A 67 -2.69 14.36 -3.63
CA SER A 67 -2.74 15.45 -4.62
C SER A 67 -3.21 15.02 -6.02
N ASN A 68 -3.29 13.72 -6.28
CA ASN A 68 -3.70 13.17 -7.57
C ASN A 68 -5.11 12.57 -7.47
N ASN A 69 -5.21 11.36 -6.95
CA ASN A 69 -6.43 10.57 -6.99
C ASN A 69 -7.52 11.13 -6.08
N ILE A 70 -7.18 11.62 -4.88
CA ILE A 70 -8.17 12.22 -3.97
C ILE A 70 -8.68 13.56 -4.53
N VAL A 71 -7.79 14.38 -5.10
CA VAL A 71 -8.18 15.60 -5.84
C VAL A 71 -9.14 15.26 -6.98
N ALA A 72 -8.78 14.30 -7.84
CA ALA A 72 -9.63 13.87 -8.94
C ALA A 72 -10.98 13.32 -8.47
N LEU A 73 -10.99 12.62 -7.33
CA LEU A 73 -12.22 12.12 -6.71
C LEU A 73 -13.14 13.27 -6.27
N PHE A 74 -12.61 14.32 -5.63
CA PHE A 74 -13.39 15.51 -5.27
C PHE A 74 -13.83 16.33 -6.48
N GLU A 75 -13.00 16.46 -7.51
CA GLU A 75 -13.38 17.09 -8.78
C GLU A 75 -14.56 16.35 -9.43
N LYS A 76 -14.52 15.02 -9.42
CA LYS A 76 -15.60 14.17 -9.92
C LYS A 76 -16.86 14.27 -9.05
N TYR A 77 -16.69 14.22 -7.72
CA TYR A 77 -17.78 14.38 -6.75
C TYR A 77 -18.51 15.72 -6.92
N LYS A 78 -17.77 16.79 -7.21
CA LYS A 78 -18.33 18.12 -7.50
C LYS A 78 -19.27 18.11 -8.71
N LEU A 79 -18.91 17.35 -9.76
CA LEU A 79 -19.62 17.33 -11.04
C LEU A 79 -20.83 16.39 -11.06
N GLU A 80 -20.75 15.25 -10.37
CA GLU A 80 -21.76 14.17 -10.49
C GLU A 80 -22.92 14.30 -9.48
N SER A 81 -22.78 15.15 -8.47
CA SER A 81 -23.80 15.36 -7.43
C SER A 81 -24.40 16.76 -7.51
N SER A 82 -25.71 16.87 -7.29
CA SER A 82 -26.45 18.15 -7.25
C SER A 82 -26.15 18.94 -5.98
N HIS A 83 -24.94 19.50 -5.88
CA HIS A 83 -24.52 20.30 -4.75
C HIS A 83 -25.02 21.75 -4.86
N ASN A 84 -25.32 22.35 -3.71
CA ASN A 84 -25.53 23.79 -3.62
C ASN A 84 -24.20 24.55 -3.77
N GLU A 85 -24.30 25.85 -4.01
CA GLU A 85 -23.13 26.72 -4.20
C GLU A 85 -22.17 26.72 -3.00
N GLU A 86 -22.70 26.66 -1.78
CA GLU A 86 -21.91 26.62 -0.55
C GLU A 86 -21.02 25.36 -0.48
N THR A 87 -21.57 24.20 -0.83
CA THR A 87 -20.83 22.93 -0.85
C THR A 87 -19.78 22.92 -1.97
N ILE A 88 -20.10 23.47 -3.15
CA ILE A 88 -19.14 23.62 -4.24
C ILE A 88 -17.92 24.44 -3.80
N ILE A 89 -18.15 25.57 -3.12
CA ILE A 89 -17.07 26.41 -2.57
C ILE A 89 -16.23 25.64 -1.54
N LYS A 90 -16.86 24.84 -0.66
CA LYS A 90 -16.13 23.99 0.30
C LYS A 90 -15.25 22.96 -0.40
N ILE A 91 -15.75 22.33 -1.46
CA ILE A 91 -14.99 21.36 -2.26
C ILE A 91 -13.79 22.03 -2.94
N ASP A 92 -13.97 23.19 -3.58
CA ASP A 92 -12.87 23.90 -4.27
C ASP A 92 -11.77 24.37 -3.30
N ASN A 93 -12.17 24.82 -2.10
CA ASN A 93 -11.23 25.15 -1.02
C ASN A 93 -10.46 23.91 -0.55
N LEU A 94 -11.14 22.77 -0.38
CA LEU A 94 -10.52 21.51 0.00
C LEU A 94 -9.52 21.04 -1.07
N ILE A 95 -9.90 21.05 -2.36
CA ILE A 95 -9.01 20.69 -3.48
C ILE A 95 -7.73 21.53 -3.46
N THR A 96 -7.86 22.84 -3.22
CA THR A 96 -6.70 23.74 -3.12
C THR A 96 -5.77 23.34 -1.97
N LYS A 97 -6.33 22.99 -0.80
CA LYS A 97 -5.55 22.49 0.34
C LYS A 97 -4.89 21.14 0.07
N LEU A 98 -5.57 20.21 -0.60
CA LEU A 98 -5.02 18.88 -0.94
C LEU A 98 -3.79 18.98 -1.87
N LYS A 99 -3.66 20.08 -2.63
CA LYS A 99 -2.48 20.38 -3.45
C LYS A 99 -1.33 21.03 -2.64
N ASN A 100 -1.59 21.48 -1.41
CA ASN A 100 -0.60 22.10 -0.54
C ASN A 100 0.27 21.07 0.20
N VAL A 101 1.59 21.29 0.23
CA VAL A 101 2.57 20.38 0.84
C VAL A 101 2.33 20.16 2.34
N SER A 102 2.14 21.22 3.14
CA SER A 102 2.03 21.10 4.60
C SER A 102 0.73 20.41 5.02
N PHE A 103 -0.36 20.64 4.27
CA PHE A 103 -1.61 19.95 4.50
C PHE A 103 -1.52 18.46 4.18
N LYS A 104 -0.88 18.10 3.06
CA LYS A 104 -0.60 16.69 2.72
C LYS A 104 0.25 15.98 3.77
N GLU A 105 1.28 16.64 4.28
CA GLU A 105 2.11 16.09 5.37
C GLU A 105 1.28 15.86 6.64
N THR A 106 0.34 16.76 6.94
CA THR A 106 -0.58 16.61 8.07
C THR A 106 -1.49 15.40 7.89
N ILE A 107 -2.10 15.23 6.71
CA ILE A 107 -2.91 14.04 6.40
C ILE A 107 -2.07 12.76 6.47
N CYS A 108 -0.85 12.76 5.90
CA CYS A 108 0.03 11.60 5.94
C CYS A 108 0.44 11.21 7.36
N ARG A 109 0.57 12.19 8.27
CA ARG A 109 0.80 11.92 9.69
C ARG A 109 -0.37 11.20 10.35
N GLU A 110 -1.60 11.57 10.03
CA GLU A 110 -2.79 10.84 10.51
C GLU A 110 -2.83 9.41 9.93
N CYS A 111 -2.51 9.27 8.63
CA CYS A 111 -2.45 7.98 7.96
C CYS A 111 -1.46 7.00 8.61
N ILE A 112 -0.38 7.46 9.23
CA ILE A 112 0.59 6.56 9.91
C ILE A 112 -0.11 5.62 10.88
N TYR A 113 -1.06 6.13 11.68
CA TYR A 113 -1.75 5.33 12.68
C TYR A 113 -2.82 4.43 12.06
N LEU A 114 -3.54 4.92 11.06
CA LEU A 114 -4.60 4.17 10.38
C LEU A 114 -4.05 2.96 9.60
N PHE A 115 -2.87 3.11 8.99
CA PHE A 115 -2.23 2.07 8.18
C PHE A 115 -1.20 1.23 8.95
N TYR A 116 -1.04 1.46 10.26
CA TYR A 116 -0.06 0.71 11.05
C TYR A 116 -0.50 -0.75 11.25
N ASP A 117 0.38 -1.68 10.87
CA ASP A 117 0.26 -3.10 11.18
C ASP A 117 1.54 -3.56 11.89
N SER A 118 1.41 -3.89 13.18
CA SER A 118 2.50 -4.31 14.05
C SER A 118 3.08 -5.68 13.71
N ASP A 119 2.35 -6.50 12.95
CA ASP A 119 2.76 -7.83 12.51
C ASP A 119 3.24 -7.86 11.07
N PHE A 120 3.05 -6.78 10.29
CA PHE A 120 3.44 -6.72 8.88
C PHE A 120 4.89 -7.15 8.64
N ILE A 121 5.84 -6.55 9.36
CA ILE A 121 7.27 -6.87 9.24
C ILE A 121 7.57 -8.32 9.65
N LYS A 122 6.79 -8.89 10.57
CA LYS A 122 6.96 -10.28 11.01
C LYS A 122 6.54 -11.26 9.91
N LYS A 123 5.49 -10.93 9.15
CA LYS A 123 4.97 -11.71 8.02
C LYS A 123 5.81 -11.54 6.74
N LEU A 124 6.44 -10.37 6.56
CA LEU A 124 7.18 -9.99 5.35
C LEU A 124 8.30 -10.98 5.01
N ASP A 125 8.26 -11.51 3.80
CA ASP A 125 9.16 -12.48 3.19
C ASP A 125 9.23 -13.83 3.93
N ARG A 126 8.17 -14.28 4.62
CA ARG A 126 8.21 -15.59 5.32
C ARG A 126 7.84 -16.81 4.47
N GLN A 127 7.04 -16.63 3.41
CA GLN A 127 6.60 -17.75 2.55
C GLN A 127 7.69 -18.19 1.58
N MET A 128 8.53 -19.14 1.99
CA MET A 128 9.71 -19.59 1.22
C MET A 128 9.37 -20.28 -0.10
N ASN A 129 8.15 -20.81 -0.24
CA ASN A 129 7.65 -21.42 -1.46
C ASN A 129 7.27 -20.39 -2.55
N LEU A 130 7.21 -19.09 -2.22
CA LEU A 130 6.89 -18.04 -3.17
C LEU A 130 8.13 -17.23 -3.52
N VAL A 131 8.55 -17.26 -4.78
CA VAL A 131 9.75 -16.57 -5.25
C VAL A 131 9.36 -15.50 -6.27
N CYS A 132 9.58 -14.23 -5.92
CA CYS A 132 9.28 -13.13 -6.83
C CYS A 132 10.43 -12.93 -7.83
N PHE A 133 10.08 -12.90 -9.10
CA PHE A 133 10.87 -12.52 -10.26
C PHE A 133 10.32 -11.20 -10.85
N ARG A 134 10.98 -10.63 -11.87
CA ARG A 134 10.51 -9.41 -12.54
C ARG A 134 9.15 -9.63 -13.23
N ASN A 135 8.96 -10.78 -13.85
CA ASN A 135 7.75 -11.15 -14.59
C ASN A 135 6.64 -11.83 -13.76
N GLY A 136 6.83 -12.07 -12.46
CA GLY A 136 5.79 -12.66 -11.62
C GLY A 136 6.31 -13.29 -10.33
N VAL A 137 5.44 -14.01 -9.64
CA VAL A 137 5.77 -14.82 -8.47
C VAL A 137 5.68 -16.29 -8.88
N TRP A 138 6.80 -16.99 -8.79
CA TRP A 138 6.86 -18.44 -8.96
C TRP A 138 6.42 -19.11 -7.66
N ASP A 139 5.30 -19.84 -7.73
CA ASP A 139 4.81 -20.67 -6.63
C ASP A 139 5.38 -22.08 -6.78
N ILE A 140 6.35 -22.43 -5.94
CA ILE A 140 7.07 -23.71 -5.99
C ILE A 140 6.11 -24.89 -5.74
N ASN A 141 5.12 -24.71 -4.86
CA ASN A 141 4.21 -25.79 -4.49
C ASN A 141 3.26 -26.12 -5.64
N ASN A 142 2.70 -25.07 -6.26
CA ASN A 142 1.73 -25.21 -7.34
C ASN A 142 2.38 -25.28 -8.73
N LYS A 143 3.69 -25.05 -8.83
CA LYS A 143 4.49 -24.99 -10.07
C LYS A 143 3.89 -24.06 -11.11
N VAL A 144 3.51 -22.85 -10.68
CA VAL A 144 2.89 -21.84 -11.55
C VAL A 144 3.53 -20.47 -11.36
N LEU A 145 3.76 -19.76 -12.47
CA LEU A 145 4.09 -18.35 -12.46
C LEU A 145 2.79 -17.55 -12.47
N ARG A 146 2.58 -16.75 -11.43
CA ARG A 146 1.37 -15.93 -11.26
C ARG A 146 1.68 -14.49 -10.92
N THR A 147 0.67 -13.64 -11.04
CA THR A 147 0.70 -12.30 -10.45
C THR A 147 0.88 -12.43 -8.93
N GLY A 148 1.75 -11.57 -8.38
CA GLY A 148 1.92 -11.49 -6.93
C GLY A 148 0.69 -10.86 -6.29
N LEU A 149 0.38 -11.30 -5.08
CA LEU A 149 -0.74 -10.81 -4.28
C LEU A 149 -0.20 -10.06 -3.06
N LYS A 150 -0.98 -9.09 -2.57
CA LYS A 150 -0.61 -8.33 -1.37
C LYS A 150 -0.51 -9.26 -0.14
N GLU A 151 -1.32 -10.32 -0.12
CA GLU A 151 -1.34 -11.38 0.87
C GLU A 151 -0.11 -12.30 0.82
N ASP A 152 0.70 -12.25 -0.23
CA ASP A 152 1.95 -13.03 -0.30
C ASP A 152 3.04 -12.45 0.63
N TYR A 153 2.89 -11.20 1.06
CA TYR A 153 3.86 -10.48 1.89
C TYR A 153 5.30 -10.55 1.35
N ILE A 154 5.48 -10.47 0.02
CA ILE A 154 6.81 -10.52 -0.62
C ILE A 154 7.34 -9.10 -0.78
N SER A 155 8.59 -8.85 -0.38
CA SER A 155 9.36 -7.64 -0.71
C SER A 155 10.69 -7.93 -1.41
N LEU A 156 11.27 -9.11 -1.16
CA LEU A 156 12.48 -9.58 -1.81
C LEU A 156 12.16 -10.24 -3.13
N SER A 157 13.00 -10.02 -4.14
CA SER A 157 12.84 -10.61 -5.46
C SER A 157 14.19 -10.92 -6.07
N ILE A 158 14.18 -11.83 -7.03
CA ILE A 158 15.28 -12.05 -7.97
C ILE A 158 15.11 -11.04 -9.10
N ASP A 159 16.19 -10.35 -9.44
CA ASP A 159 16.19 -9.34 -10.49
C ASP A 159 16.40 -9.95 -11.88
N ALA A 160 15.56 -10.93 -12.22
CA ALA A 160 15.53 -11.64 -13.50
C ALA A 160 14.10 -12.11 -13.79
N ASP A 161 13.86 -12.55 -15.03
CA ASP A 161 12.61 -13.22 -15.40
C ASP A 161 12.70 -14.72 -15.13
N TYR A 162 11.59 -15.31 -14.68
CA TYR A 162 11.45 -16.76 -14.61
C TYR A 162 11.15 -17.33 -16.00
N ASN A 163 11.96 -18.28 -16.46
CA ASN A 163 11.84 -18.90 -17.79
C ASN A 163 11.62 -20.42 -17.78
N GLY A 164 11.55 -21.08 -16.62
CA GLY A 164 11.19 -22.50 -16.48
C GLY A 164 12.14 -23.56 -17.07
N GLU A 165 13.06 -23.18 -17.96
CA GLU A 165 13.74 -24.11 -18.87
C GLU A 165 15.25 -24.31 -18.60
N SER A 166 15.80 -23.74 -17.53
CA SER A 166 17.24 -23.88 -17.25
C SER A 166 17.52 -24.72 -16.01
N ASN A 167 18.42 -25.70 -16.11
CA ASN A 167 19.01 -26.42 -14.96
C ASN A 167 19.61 -25.47 -13.90
N ASN A 168 19.83 -24.20 -14.27
CA ASN A 168 20.33 -23.16 -13.39
C ASN A 168 19.22 -22.51 -12.54
N ILE A 169 17.94 -22.60 -12.91
CA ILE A 169 16.87 -21.89 -12.21
C ILE A 169 16.68 -22.42 -10.78
N ASP A 170 16.74 -23.74 -10.59
CA ASP A 170 16.63 -24.36 -9.28
C ASP A 170 17.82 -23.99 -8.39
N TYR A 171 19.02 -23.93 -8.98
CA TYR A 171 20.21 -23.46 -8.28
C TYR A 171 20.05 -22.00 -7.83
N ILE A 172 19.60 -21.11 -8.71
CA ILE A 172 19.35 -19.69 -8.40
C ILE A 172 18.28 -19.54 -7.31
N ILE A 173 17.17 -20.29 -7.41
CA ILE A 173 16.10 -20.29 -6.41
C ILE A 173 16.64 -20.73 -5.05
N ASN A 174 17.44 -21.79 -4.99
CA ASN A 174 18.03 -22.27 -3.74
C ASN A 174 18.97 -21.21 -3.12
N GLN A 175 19.83 -20.58 -3.92
CA GLN A 175 20.69 -19.48 -3.45
C GLN A 175 19.86 -18.30 -2.93
N PHE A 176 18.78 -17.95 -3.63
CA PHE A 176 17.87 -16.88 -3.21
C PHE A 176 17.17 -17.22 -1.89
N ILE A 177 16.71 -18.46 -1.69
CA ILE A 177 16.07 -18.90 -0.45
C ILE A 177 17.05 -18.76 0.73
N GLU A 178 18.31 -19.15 0.56
CA GLU A 178 19.33 -18.99 1.61
C GLU A 178 19.64 -17.52 1.91
N PHE A 179 19.73 -16.67 0.88
CA PHE A 179 19.83 -15.22 1.05
C PHE A 179 18.63 -14.66 1.83
N ARG A 180 17.41 -15.06 1.44
CA ARG A 180 16.16 -14.63 2.07
C ARG A 180 16.09 -15.01 3.53
N LYS A 181 16.43 -16.26 3.90
CA LYS A 181 16.50 -16.72 5.30
C LYS A 181 17.37 -15.80 6.16
N LYS A 182 18.56 -15.43 5.67
CA LYS A 182 19.48 -14.52 6.39
C LYS A 182 18.87 -13.13 6.63
N ILE A 183 18.21 -12.55 5.63
CA ILE A 183 17.55 -11.24 5.76
C ILE A 183 16.38 -11.31 6.75
N VAL A 184 15.56 -12.33 6.61
CA VAL A 184 14.35 -12.56 7.38
C VAL A 184 14.65 -12.81 8.86
N MET A 185 15.76 -13.49 9.17
CA MET A 185 16.23 -13.71 10.54
C MET A 185 16.65 -12.40 11.23
N LYS A 186 17.30 -11.48 10.51
CA LYS A 186 17.68 -10.15 11.03
C LYS A 186 16.48 -9.25 11.37
N ARG A 187 15.29 -9.55 10.84
CA ARG A 187 14.06 -8.77 11.09
C ARG A 187 13.34 -9.18 12.37
N MET A 188 13.74 -10.27 13.03
CA MET A 188 13.12 -10.73 14.28
C MET A 188 13.66 -9.92 15.46
N PRO A 189 12.83 -9.12 16.16
CA PRO A 189 13.25 -8.37 17.34
C PRO A 189 13.02 -9.16 18.65
N ASN A 190 12.37 -10.32 18.58
CA ASN A 190 11.97 -11.06 19.78
C ASN A 190 13.13 -11.90 20.26
N HIS A 191 13.61 -11.57 21.47
CA HIS A 191 14.53 -12.35 22.28
C HIS A 191 13.80 -13.55 22.94
N GLU A 192 12.76 -14.07 22.28
CA GLU A 192 11.96 -15.17 22.81
C GLU A 192 12.48 -16.47 22.25
N PHE A 193 13.13 -17.25 23.11
CA PHE A 193 13.42 -18.65 22.85
C PHE A 193 12.08 -19.40 22.82
N ARG A 194 11.76 -20.01 21.68
CA ARG A 194 10.60 -20.88 21.55
C ARG A 194 11.07 -22.32 21.77
N ILE A 195 10.48 -22.97 22.77
CA ILE A 195 10.66 -24.39 23.10
C ILE A 195 9.90 -25.23 22.06
#